data_AF-A0A7C1VGS8-F1
#
_entry.id   AF-A0A7C1VGS8-F1
#
_cell.length_a   1.000
_cell.length_b   1.000
_cell.length_c   1.000
_cell.angle_alpha   90.00
_cell.angle_beta   90.00
_cell.angle_gamma   90.00
#
_symmetry.space_group_name_H-M   'P 1'
#
loop_
_entity.id
_entity.type
_entity.pdbx_description
1 polymer ?
#
loop_
_entity_poly.entity_id
_entity_poly.type
_entity_poly.pdbx_seq_one_letter_code
_entity_poly.pdbx_strand_id
1 'polypeptide(L)'
;MKTFAYCAASFEKSVRRAAGVTPLLSPPVSFQGFLPEWLEGYDLLYFKLHGFPDQAYWYGDDWITAMSEELVRQSDLRETIVFVANCYLPESPMLKALLYAGAKAVIGGAGVNYARSKQVDGADLLGLYLRFFMQVGLSASNSLTLAKNRIRIKRKSMVKSDTLDFKIYRA
;
A
#
# COMPACT_ATOMS: atom_id res chain seq x y z
N MET A 1 6.35 -2.96 -15.69
CA MET A 1 5.81 -2.18 -14.57
C MET A 1 6.88 -2.00 -13.50
N LYS A 2 7.39 -0.78 -13.32
CA LYS A 2 8.38 -0.43 -12.30
C LYS A 2 7.67 -0.27 -10.97
N THR A 3 8.06 -1.06 -9.97
CA THR A 3 7.42 -1.10 -8.65
C THR A 3 8.42 -0.72 -7.57
N PHE A 4 8.02 0.15 -6.65
CA PHE A 4 8.70 0.41 -5.39
C PHE A 4 7.86 -0.13 -4.25
N ALA A 5 8.51 -0.62 -3.20
CA ALA A 5 7.82 -1.08 -2.00
C ALA A 5 8.54 -0.59 -0.74
N TYR A 6 7.77 -0.15 0.25
CA TYR A 6 8.28 0.24 1.57
C TYR A 6 7.39 -0.33 2.66
N CYS A 7 8.00 -1.02 3.62
CA CYS A 7 7.24 -1.72 4.65
C CYS A 7 7.96 -1.78 6.00
N ALA A 8 7.22 -2.17 7.04
CA ALA A 8 7.81 -2.54 8.32
C ALA A 8 8.71 -3.78 8.12
N ALA A 9 9.83 -3.87 8.84
CA ALA A 9 10.81 -4.94 8.63
C ALA A 9 10.20 -6.34 8.81
N SER A 10 9.30 -6.50 9.78
CA SER A 10 8.56 -7.73 10.07
C SER A 10 7.66 -8.21 8.93
N PHE A 11 7.34 -7.34 7.96
CA PHE A 11 6.50 -7.64 6.80
C PHE A 11 7.29 -7.93 5.52
N GLU A 12 8.62 -7.83 5.54
CA GLU A 12 9.49 -7.97 4.37
C GLU A 12 9.12 -9.19 3.50
N LYS A 13 8.96 -10.36 4.11
CA LYS A 13 8.70 -11.61 3.39
C LYS A 13 7.39 -11.58 2.60
N SER A 14 6.33 -11.02 3.18
CA SER A 14 5.02 -10.99 2.53
C SER A 14 4.99 -9.91 1.43
N VAL A 15 5.56 -8.74 1.71
CA VAL A 15 5.66 -7.63 0.76
C VAL A 15 6.54 -7.99 -0.42
N ARG A 16 7.69 -8.62 -0.19
CA ARG A 16 8.57 -9.10 -1.27
C ARG A 16 7.81 -9.97 -2.26
N ARG A 17 6.94 -10.85 -1.76
CA ARG A 17 6.14 -11.76 -2.61
C ARG A 17 4.96 -11.04 -3.28
N ALA A 18 4.27 -10.15 -2.57
CA ALA A 18 3.12 -9.41 -3.10
C ALA A 18 3.53 -8.34 -4.13
N ALA A 19 4.46 -7.46 -3.77
CA ALA A 19 5.01 -6.41 -4.63
C ALA A 19 5.99 -6.96 -5.68
N GLY A 20 6.58 -8.14 -5.44
CA GLY A 20 7.52 -8.80 -6.36
C GLY A 20 8.84 -8.04 -6.56
N VAL A 21 9.21 -7.22 -5.59
CA VAL A 21 10.48 -6.48 -5.51
C VAL A 21 11.01 -6.58 -4.07
N THR A 22 12.30 -6.35 -3.85
CA THR A 22 12.82 -6.20 -2.48
C THR A 22 12.35 -4.86 -1.92
N PRO A 23 11.58 -4.83 -0.82
CA PRO A 23 11.10 -3.59 -0.23
C PRO A 23 12.23 -2.87 0.51
N LEU A 24 12.12 -1.55 0.56
CA LEU A 24 12.77 -0.76 1.60
C LEU A 24 12.13 -1.10 2.95
N LEU A 25 12.93 -1.10 4.03
CA LEU A 25 12.48 -1.55 5.34
C LEU A 25 12.53 -0.43 6.38
N SER A 26 11.51 -0.38 7.23
CA SER A 26 11.46 0.47 8.42
C SER A 26 11.30 -0.38 9.69
N PRO A 27 12.32 -0.43 10.57
CA PRO A 27 13.70 0.01 10.39
C PRO A 27 14.47 -0.80 9.31
N PRO A 28 15.67 -0.35 8.83
CA PRO A 28 16.48 0.75 9.36
C PRO A 28 16.12 2.14 8.80
N VAL A 29 15.35 2.22 7.71
CA VAL A 29 14.94 3.53 7.20
C VAL A 29 13.83 4.07 8.09
N SER A 30 14.06 5.24 8.65
CA SER A 30 13.07 6.03 9.37
C SER A 30 12.75 7.30 8.58
N PHE A 31 11.78 8.06 9.06
CA PHE A 31 11.43 9.37 8.53
C PHE A 31 12.64 10.29 8.32
N GLN A 32 13.63 10.26 9.21
CA GLN A 32 14.83 11.13 9.13
C GLN A 32 15.75 10.77 7.95
N GLY A 33 15.73 9.52 7.49
CA GLY A 33 16.55 9.05 6.38
C GLY A 33 15.76 8.84 5.08
N PHE A 34 14.48 9.20 5.06
CA PHE A 34 13.63 9.00 3.90
C PHE A 34 13.68 10.24 2.99
N LEU A 35 13.90 10.02 1.70
CA LEU A 35 13.94 11.07 0.69
C LEU A 35 12.66 11.03 -0.18
N PRO A 36 11.92 12.15 -0.36
CA PRO A 36 10.70 12.19 -1.18
C PRO A 36 10.88 11.62 -2.59
N GLU A 37 12.05 11.83 -3.18
CA GLU A 37 12.40 11.42 -4.54
C GLU A 37 12.42 9.88 -4.70
N TRP A 38 12.51 9.13 -3.60
CA TRP A 38 12.42 7.67 -3.63
C TRP A 38 11.03 7.16 -4.03
N LEU A 39 10.00 8.01 -3.96
CA LEU A 39 8.65 7.66 -4.38
C LEU A 39 8.40 7.91 -5.88
N GLU A 40 9.35 8.51 -6.59
CA GLU A 40 9.12 9.06 -7.92
C GLU A 40 9.51 8.12 -9.06
N GLY A 41 8.84 8.27 -10.20
CA GLY A 41 9.16 7.54 -11.43
C GLY A 41 8.88 6.03 -11.34
N TYR A 42 7.86 5.63 -10.57
CA TYR A 42 7.36 4.25 -10.48
C TYR A 42 5.92 4.17 -10.99
N ASP A 43 5.55 3.05 -11.61
CA ASP A 43 4.16 2.79 -12.03
C ASP A 43 3.29 2.39 -10.82
N LEU A 44 3.91 1.73 -9.84
CA LEU A 44 3.26 1.24 -8.62
C LEU A 44 4.12 1.50 -7.39
N LEU A 45 3.55 2.18 -6.40
CA LEU A 45 4.06 2.18 -5.03
C LEU A 45 3.27 1.18 -4.19
N TYR A 46 3.97 0.40 -3.37
CA TYR A 46 3.40 -0.58 -2.47
C TYR A 46 3.82 -0.28 -1.03
N PHE A 47 2.85 0.10 -0.20
CA PHE A 47 3.10 0.37 1.22
C PHE A 47 2.51 -0.71 2.10
N LYS A 48 3.28 -1.19 3.08
CA LYS A 48 2.78 -1.99 4.20
C LYS A 48 3.49 -1.56 5.48
N LEU A 49 2.99 -0.48 6.04
CA LEU A 49 3.42 0.12 7.30
C LEU A 49 2.23 0.09 8.27
N HIS A 50 2.49 0.45 9.51
CA HIS A 50 1.42 0.65 10.48
C HIS A 50 0.81 2.03 10.30
N GLY A 51 -0.52 2.06 10.23
CA GLY A 51 -1.32 3.28 10.17
C GLY A 51 -2.31 3.32 11.32
N PHE A 52 -2.63 4.53 11.76
CA PHE A 52 -3.60 4.82 12.79
C PHE A 52 -4.59 5.87 12.28
N PRO A 53 -5.85 5.87 12.76
CA PRO A 53 -6.80 6.91 12.42
C PRO A 53 -6.27 8.28 12.89
N ASP A 54 -6.55 9.32 12.11
CA ASP A 54 -6.22 10.72 12.37
C ASP A 54 -4.71 11.03 12.54
N GLN A 55 -3.81 10.08 12.27
CA GLN A 55 -2.37 10.30 12.35
C GLN A 55 -1.77 10.62 10.99
N ALA A 56 -1.01 11.71 10.93
CA ALA A 56 -0.27 12.21 9.78
C ALA A 56 1.05 11.45 9.51
N TYR A 57 1.17 10.23 10.03
CA TYR A 57 2.36 9.41 9.94
C TYR A 57 2.01 7.94 9.68
N TRP A 58 2.98 7.24 9.08
CA TRP A 58 3.04 5.80 9.08
C TRP A 58 4.29 5.32 9.79
N TYR A 59 4.20 4.13 10.38
CA TYR A 59 5.22 3.59 11.28
C TYR A 59 5.76 2.25 10.80
N GLY A 60 7.05 2.02 11.00
CA GLY A 60 7.70 0.74 10.88
C GLY A 60 7.50 -0.12 12.14
N ASP A 61 8.35 -1.13 12.30
CA ASP A 61 8.36 -1.91 13.55
C ASP A 61 8.74 -1.01 14.75
N ASP A 62 8.37 -1.45 15.96
CA ASP A 62 8.60 -0.72 17.22
C ASP A 62 8.06 0.72 17.23
N TRP A 63 7.07 1.00 16.38
CA TRP A 63 6.45 2.32 16.21
C TRP A 63 7.43 3.42 15.79
N ILE A 64 8.54 3.05 15.13
CA ILE A 64 9.46 4.01 14.55
C ILE A 64 8.75 4.73 13.40
N THR A 65 8.72 6.06 13.44
CA THR A 65 8.13 6.86 12.35
C THR A 65 8.88 6.57 11.04
N ALA A 66 8.16 6.05 10.06
CA ALA A 66 8.69 5.63 8.77
C ALA A 66 8.50 6.69 7.69
N MET A 67 7.37 7.40 7.75
CA MET A 67 6.93 8.37 6.74
C MET A 67 5.94 9.36 7.34
N SER A 68 5.94 10.60 6.87
CA SER A 68 4.94 11.63 7.23
C SER A 68 4.12 12.07 6.01
N GLU A 69 2.97 12.69 6.27
CA GLU A 69 2.15 13.25 5.19
C GLU A 69 2.87 14.39 4.44
N GLU A 70 3.67 15.18 5.16
CA GLU A 70 4.42 16.31 4.61
C GLU A 70 5.44 15.83 3.58
N LEU A 71 6.16 14.75 3.91
CA LEU A 71 7.12 14.13 3.02
C LEU A 71 6.43 13.63 1.75
N VAL A 72 5.30 12.95 1.89
CA VAL A 72 4.54 12.43 0.75
C VAL A 72 4.08 13.56 -0.18
N ARG A 73 3.65 14.70 0.38
CA ARG A 73 3.20 15.86 -0.40
C ARG A 73 4.30 16.51 -1.25
N GLN A 74 5.57 16.24 -0.94
CA GLN A 74 6.71 16.78 -1.66
C GLN A 74 7.08 15.94 -2.90
N SER A 75 6.57 14.72 -3.02
CA SER A 75 6.83 13.83 -4.16
C SER A 75 5.92 14.12 -5.37
N ASP A 76 6.40 13.80 -6.57
CA ASP A 76 5.57 13.75 -7.80
C ASP A 76 5.03 12.34 -8.07
N LEU A 77 3.72 12.14 -7.88
CA LEU A 77 3.04 10.86 -8.07
C LEU A 77 2.09 10.83 -9.29
N ARG A 78 2.18 11.78 -10.22
CA ARG A 78 1.21 11.94 -11.33
C ARG A 78 0.99 10.70 -12.19
N GLU A 79 2.04 9.93 -12.44
CA GLU A 79 1.96 8.69 -13.23
C GLU A 79 1.86 7.41 -12.38
N THR A 80 1.71 7.59 -11.07
CA THR A 80 1.91 6.53 -10.08
C THR A 80 0.58 6.05 -9.52
N ILE A 81 0.38 4.73 -9.49
CA ILE A 81 -0.69 4.10 -8.71
C ILE A 81 -0.12 3.72 -7.34
N VAL A 82 -0.86 3.98 -6.27
CA VAL A 82 -0.41 3.69 -4.90
C VAL A 82 -1.30 2.61 -4.30
N PHE A 83 -0.71 1.48 -3.92
CA PHE A 83 -1.38 0.45 -3.15
C PHE A 83 -0.93 0.49 -1.70
N VAL A 84 -1.88 0.69 -0.78
CA VAL A 84 -1.65 0.83 0.65
C VAL A 84 -2.27 -0.35 1.39
N ALA A 85 -1.44 -1.24 1.89
CA ALA A 85 -1.82 -2.35 2.76
C ALA A 85 -1.77 -1.98 4.26
N ASN A 86 -1.88 -0.69 4.58
CA ASN A 86 -1.91 -0.19 5.95
C ASN A 86 -3.35 -0.20 6.49
N CYS A 87 -3.49 -0.19 7.81
CA CYS A 87 -4.78 0.07 8.46
C CYS A 87 -5.17 1.55 8.30
N TYR A 88 -6.47 1.83 8.31
CA TYR A 88 -7.06 3.16 8.46
C TYR A 88 -6.66 4.20 7.40
N LEU A 89 -6.42 3.78 6.15
CA LEU A 89 -6.02 4.75 5.12
C LEU A 89 -7.03 5.90 4.94
N PRO A 90 -8.32 5.66 4.66
CA PRO A 90 -9.27 6.75 4.45
C PRO A 90 -9.55 7.58 5.70
N GLU A 91 -9.27 7.04 6.88
CA GLU A 91 -9.36 7.73 8.17
C GLU A 91 -8.06 8.44 8.56
N SER A 92 -7.03 8.42 7.71
CA SER A 92 -5.74 9.08 7.96
C SER A 92 -5.51 10.26 6.99
N PRO A 93 -4.88 11.36 7.44
CA PRO A 93 -4.38 12.43 6.56
C PRO A 93 -3.51 11.95 5.39
N MET A 94 -2.89 10.77 5.53
CA MET A 94 -2.03 10.18 4.50
C MET A 94 -2.74 9.96 3.17
N LEU A 95 -4.05 9.63 3.16
CA LEU A 95 -4.80 9.52 1.89
C LEU A 95 -4.82 10.86 1.14
N LYS A 96 -5.11 11.96 1.85
CA LYS A 96 -5.16 13.30 1.25
C LYS A 96 -3.78 13.71 0.75
N ALA A 97 -2.71 13.38 1.47
CA ALA A 97 -1.34 13.65 1.04
C ALA A 97 -0.98 12.93 -0.27
N LEU A 98 -1.31 11.64 -0.40
CA LEU A 98 -1.07 10.89 -1.64
C LEU A 98 -1.84 11.47 -2.84
N LEU A 99 -3.09 11.86 -2.62
CA LEU A 99 -3.90 12.51 -3.67
C LEU A 99 -3.36 13.90 -4.02
N TYR A 100 -2.91 14.67 -3.02
CA TYR A 100 -2.29 15.98 -3.22
C TYR A 100 -0.99 15.89 -4.01
N ALA A 101 -0.18 14.86 -3.76
CA ALA A 101 1.02 14.55 -4.53
C ALA A 101 0.73 14.11 -5.99
N GLY A 102 -0.54 14.03 -6.37
CA GLY A 102 -0.98 13.78 -7.75
C GLY A 102 -1.17 12.31 -8.10
N ALA A 103 -1.20 11.38 -7.13
CA ALA A 103 -1.35 9.95 -7.40
C ALA A 103 -2.51 9.66 -8.36
N LYS A 104 -2.22 8.95 -9.46
CA LYS A 104 -3.20 8.56 -10.50
C LYS A 104 -4.39 7.78 -9.93
N ALA A 105 -4.11 6.97 -8.92
CA ALA A 105 -5.08 6.29 -8.09
C ALA A 105 -4.42 5.87 -6.78
N VAL A 106 -5.16 5.96 -5.69
CA VAL A 106 -4.77 5.39 -4.40
C VAL A 106 -5.72 4.24 -4.07
N ILE A 107 -5.18 3.09 -3.67
CA ILE A 107 -5.93 1.88 -3.37
C ILE A 107 -5.67 1.49 -1.94
N GLY A 108 -6.71 1.42 -1.12
CA GLY A 108 -6.61 1.02 0.28
C GLY A 108 -7.97 0.74 0.91
N GLY A 109 -7.93 0.21 2.14
CA GLY A 109 -9.11 -0.15 2.93
C GLY A 109 -9.32 0.76 4.14
N ALA A 110 -10.56 0.80 4.60
CA ALA A 110 -10.98 1.44 5.85
C ALA A 110 -10.71 0.52 7.05
N GLY A 111 -10.59 1.09 8.25
CA GLY A 111 -10.49 0.34 9.49
C GLY A 111 -9.23 -0.53 9.62
N VAL A 112 -9.33 -1.56 10.46
CA VAL A 112 -8.24 -2.52 10.67
C VAL A 112 -8.09 -3.42 9.45
N ASN A 113 -6.85 -3.54 8.97
CA ASN A 113 -6.45 -4.54 8.01
C ASN A 113 -5.82 -5.74 8.75
N TYR A 114 -6.48 -6.90 8.66
CA TYR A 114 -6.10 -8.11 9.39
C TYR A 114 -5.08 -8.99 8.63
N ALA A 115 -4.39 -8.42 7.63
CA ALA A 115 -3.34 -9.12 6.90
C ALA A 115 -2.24 -9.63 7.84
N ARG A 116 -1.80 -10.88 7.62
CA ARG A 116 -0.75 -11.52 8.45
C ARG A 116 0.63 -10.96 8.09
N SER A 117 1.55 -11.00 9.05
CA SER A 117 2.91 -10.47 8.87
C SER A 117 3.78 -11.32 7.94
N LYS A 118 3.68 -12.65 8.03
CA LYS A 118 4.59 -13.58 7.33
C LYS A 118 3.95 -14.31 6.14
N GLN A 119 2.66 -14.13 5.89
CA GLN A 119 1.91 -14.86 4.86
C GLN A 119 1.30 -13.88 3.88
N VAL A 120 1.29 -14.23 2.59
CA VAL A 120 0.56 -13.48 1.57
C VAL A 120 -0.92 -13.85 1.69
N ASP A 121 -1.63 -13.05 2.46
CA ASP A 121 -3.06 -13.16 2.70
C ASP A 121 -3.67 -11.76 2.79
N GLY A 122 -5.00 -11.66 2.78
CA GLY A 122 -5.72 -10.39 2.88
C GLY A 122 -5.23 -9.35 1.86
N ALA A 123 -4.90 -8.16 2.34
CA ALA A 123 -4.39 -7.06 1.51
C ALA A 123 -3.15 -7.44 0.69
N ASP A 124 -2.24 -8.29 1.19
CA ASP A 124 -1.08 -8.71 0.41
C ASP A 124 -1.43 -9.60 -0.77
N LEU A 125 -2.43 -10.48 -0.57
CA LEU A 125 -2.94 -11.30 -1.66
C LEU A 125 -3.69 -10.45 -2.69
N LEU A 126 -4.43 -9.43 -2.24
CA LEU A 126 -5.08 -8.46 -3.12
C LEU A 126 -4.06 -7.68 -3.93
N GLY A 127 -3.03 -7.15 -3.27
CA GLY A 127 -1.92 -6.43 -3.89
C GLY A 127 -1.16 -7.30 -4.89
N LEU A 128 -0.94 -8.57 -4.59
CA LEU A 128 -0.34 -9.53 -5.52
C LEU A 128 -1.16 -9.67 -6.81
N TYR A 129 -2.47 -9.90 -6.70
CA TYR A 129 -3.33 -10.05 -7.88
C TYR A 129 -3.50 -8.73 -8.64
N LEU A 130 -3.67 -7.62 -7.94
CA LEU A 130 -3.72 -6.29 -8.53
C LEU A 130 -2.48 -6.04 -9.39
N ARG A 131 -1.29 -6.23 -8.80
CA ARG A 131 0.00 -6.08 -9.48
C ARG A 131 0.08 -6.97 -10.72
N PHE A 132 -0.28 -8.25 -10.59
CA PHE A 132 -0.27 -9.19 -11.71
C PHE A 132 -1.16 -8.70 -12.87
N PHE A 133 -2.38 -8.24 -12.58
CA PHE A 133 -3.30 -7.76 -13.60
C PHE A 133 -2.85 -6.45 -14.24
N MET A 134 -2.23 -5.55 -13.48
CA MET A 134 -1.62 -4.33 -14.02
C MET A 134 -0.42 -4.63 -14.91
N GLN A 135 0.39 -5.63 -14.54
CA GLN A 135 1.56 -6.06 -15.34
C GLN A 135 1.16 -6.60 -16.72
N VAL A 136 -0.02 -7.18 -16.86
CA VAL A 136 -0.55 -7.64 -18.16
C VAL A 136 -1.34 -6.55 -18.92
N GLY A 137 -1.26 -5.29 -18.47
CA GLY A 137 -1.79 -4.13 -19.19
C GLY A 137 -3.21 -3.71 -18.80
N LEU A 138 -3.79 -4.26 -17.73
CA LEU A 138 -5.12 -3.83 -17.27
C LEU A 138 -5.04 -2.54 -16.45
N SER A 139 -6.12 -1.74 -16.52
CA SER A 139 -6.26 -0.55 -15.68
C SER A 139 -6.34 -0.90 -14.19
N ALA A 140 -6.07 0.07 -13.31
CA ALA A 140 -6.21 -0.09 -11.86
C ALA A 140 -7.59 -0.61 -11.45
N SER A 141 -8.65 -0.06 -12.05
CA SER A 141 -10.04 -0.44 -11.77
C SER A 141 -10.36 -1.89 -12.15
N ASN A 142 -9.93 -2.32 -13.35
CA ASN A 142 -10.14 -3.68 -13.81
C ASN A 142 -9.31 -4.67 -13.00
N SER A 143 -8.06 -4.31 -12.71
CA SER A 143 -7.13 -5.10 -11.92
C SER A 143 -7.66 -5.34 -10.49
N LEU A 144 -8.17 -4.28 -9.83
CA LEU A 144 -8.76 -4.41 -8.51
C LEU A 144 -10.02 -5.30 -8.52
N THR A 145 -10.88 -5.12 -9.53
CA THR A 145 -12.11 -5.91 -9.67
C THR A 145 -11.79 -7.41 -9.82
N LEU A 146 -10.86 -7.76 -10.70
CA LEU A 146 -10.43 -9.14 -10.91
C LEU A 146 -9.71 -9.71 -9.69
N ALA A 147 -8.88 -8.92 -9.01
CA ALA A 147 -8.22 -9.31 -7.77
C ALA A 147 -9.24 -9.65 -6.67
N LYS A 148 -10.27 -8.82 -6.49
CA LYS A 148 -11.37 -9.07 -5.55
C LYS A 148 -12.16 -10.33 -5.93
N ASN A 149 -12.44 -10.54 -7.21
CA ASN A 149 -13.12 -11.75 -7.69
C ASN A 149 -12.32 -13.03 -7.41
N ARG A 150 -10.98 -13.01 -7.59
CA ARG A 150 -10.10 -14.13 -7.23
C ARG A 150 -10.15 -14.44 -5.73
N ILE A 151 -10.20 -13.41 -4.88
CA ILE A 151 -10.30 -13.58 -3.42
C ILE A 151 -11.67 -14.11 -3.00
N ARG A 152 -12.76 -13.70 -3.68
CA ARG A 152 -14.13 -14.16 -3.41
C ARG A 152 -14.28 -15.68 -3.50
N ILE A 153 -13.49 -16.35 -4.33
CA ILE A 153 -13.54 -17.81 -4.52
C ILE A 153 -12.98 -18.58 -3.30
N LYS A 154 -12.27 -17.91 -2.37
CA LYS A 154 -11.73 -18.52 -1.14
C LYS A 154 -12.76 -18.54 0.01
N ARG A 155 -12.54 -19.38 1.03
CA ARG A 155 -13.41 -19.50 2.24
C ARG A 155 -13.59 -18.15 2.96
N LYS A 156 -14.77 -17.88 3.52
CA LYS A 156 -15.06 -16.64 4.29
C LYS A 156 -14.18 -16.54 5.55
N SER A 157 -13.67 -15.35 5.83
CA SER A 157 -12.91 -14.97 7.03
C SER A 157 -12.99 -13.45 7.24
N MET A 158 -12.64 -12.93 8.42
CA MET A 158 -12.56 -11.48 8.66
C MET A 158 -11.53 -10.82 7.71
N VAL A 159 -10.39 -11.48 7.50
CA VAL A 159 -9.31 -11.13 6.54
C VAL A 159 -9.81 -11.08 5.09
N LYS A 160 -10.92 -11.74 4.78
CA LYS A 160 -11.55 -11.65 3.46
C LYS A 160 -12.47 -10.44 3.37
N SER A 161 -13.21 -10.14 4.45
CA SER A 161 -14.19 -9.06 4.44
C SER A 161 -13.52 -7.70 4.28
N ASP A 162 -12.52 -7.41 5.13
CA ASP A 162 -11.75 -6.16 5.08
C ASP A 162 -11.03 -5.96 3.73
N THR A 163 -10.45 -7.03 3.19
CA THR A 163 -9.75 -7.01 1.90
C THR A 163 -10.72 -6.73 0.75
N LEU A 164 -11.96 -7.20 0.84
CA LEU A 164 -12.99 -6.89 -0.14
C LEU A 164 -13.57 -5.48 0.03
N ASP A 165 -13.23 -4.77 1.10
CA ASP A 165 -13.61 -3.37 1.30
C ASP A 165 -12.59 -2.37 0.73
N PHE A 166 -11.47 -2.85 0.19
CA PHE A 166 -10.52 -2.01 -0.54
C PHE A 166 -11.20 -1.34 -1.74
N LYS A 167 -10.93 -0.03 -1.88
CA LYS A 167 -11.49 0.86 -2.91
C LYS A 167 -10.39 1.64 -3.60
N ILE A 168 -10.74 2.26 -4.73
CA ILE A 168 -9.90 3.24 -5.42
C ILE A 168 -10.37 4.64 -5.03
N TYR A 169 -9.43 5.48 -4.63
CA TYR A 169 -9.58 6.91 -4.39
C TYR A 169 -8.85 7.67 -5.50
N ARG A 170 -9.42 8.80 -5.92
CA ARG A 170 -8.89 9.73 -6.92
C ARG A 170 -9.14 11.16 -6.45
N ALA A 171 -8.28 12.08 -6.88
CA ALA A 171 -8.43 13.51 -6.66
C ALA A 171 -9.62 14.07 -7.44
#